data_AF-A0AAW5ZIL0-F1
#
_entry.id   AF-A0AAW5ZIL0-F1
#
_cell.length_a   1.000
_cell.length_b   1.000
_cell.length_c   1.000
_cell.angle_alpha   90.00
_cell.angle_beta   90.00
_cell.angle_gamma   90.00
#
_symmetry.space_group_name_H-M   'P 1'
#
loop_
_entity.id
_entity.type
_entity.pdbx_description
1 polymer ?
#
loop_
_entity_poly.entity_id
_entity_poly.type
_entity_poly.pdbx_seq_one_letter_code
_entity_poly.pdbx_strand_id
1 'polypeptide(L)'
;MDESELAEIISRAMASLNNKYSFNVDAIKWITTISRGHPFYVHLVGKHALLRAISQKCHVVTEVIAREALADIAFKGSAPIQEAAYKKAVGHSYIREHILKKFAGIDTEEVYTTNLYADIAKELGIDPSAISVYVGQLASEKYGAVLERTRDRYYQFKDSLFKAYAAARPYERKTSDKEDDA
;
A
#
# COMPACT_ATOMS: atom_id res chain seq x y z
N MET A 1 -7.00 0.37 15.08
CA MET A 1 -6.14 1.01 16.09
C MET A 1 -5.86 2.41 15.63
N ASP A 2 -5.90 3.36 16.55
CA ASP A 2 -5.54 4.74 16.22
C ASP A 2 -4.01 4.90 16.09
N GLU A 3 -3.57 6.06 15.57
CA GLU A 3 -2.15 6.31 15.34
C GLU A 3 -1.33 6.32 16.64
N SER A 4 -1.94 6.67 17.79
CA SER A 4 -1.26 6.73 19.08
C SER A 4 -0.96 5.33 19.62
N GLU A 5 -1.92 4.41 19.52
CA GLU A 5 -1.73 2.99 19.86
C GLU A 5 -0.67 2.35 18.96
N LEU A 6 -0.68 2.69 17.66
CA LEU A 6 0.33 2.21 16.71
C LEU A 6 1.72 2.77 17.02
N ALA A 7 1.84 4.03 17.45
CA ALA A 7 3.11 4.62 17.87
C ALA A 7 3.66 3.95 19.14
N GLU A 8 2.76 3.47 20.02
CA GLU A 8 3.16 2.76 21.23
C GLU A 8 3.87 1.43 20.90
N ILE A 9 3.49 0.76 19.82
CA ILE A 9 4.17 -0.45 19.34
C ILE A 9 5.66 -0.17 19.07
N ILE A 10 5.96 0.95 18.39
CA ILE A 10 7.36 1.35 18.11
C ILE A 10 8.07 1.68 19.41
N SER A 11 7.42 2.42 20.32
CA SER A 11 7.97 2.82 21.61
C SER A 11 8.35 1.62 22.47
N ARG A 12 7.46 0.63 22.58
CA ARG A 12 7.72 -0.63 23.31
C ARG A 12 8.84 -1.44 22.67
N ALA A 13 8.93 -1.46 21.34
CA ALA A 13 10.01 -2.13 20.62
C ALA A 13 11.38 -1.45 20.83
N MET A 14 11.43 -0.12 20.97
CA MET A 14 12.67 0.60 21.31
C MET A 14 13.11 0.31 22.75
N ALA A 15 12.16 0.30 23.69
CA ALA A 15 12.43 0.00 25.08
C ALA A 15 13.00 -1.41 25.28
N SER A 16 12.49 -2.41 24.56
CA SER A 16 13.02 -3.78 24.62
C SER A 16 14.44 -3.93 24.05
N LEU A 17 14.92 -2.93 23.31
CA LEU A 17 16.28 -2.82 22.79
C LEU A 17 17.17 -1.90 23.65
N ASN A 18 16.79 -1.68 24.92
CA ASN A 18 17.47 -0.78 25.86
C ASN A 18 17.65 0.65 25.32
N ASN A 19 16.72 1.11 24.47
CA ASN A 19 16.77 2.43 23.83
C ASN A 19 18.07 2.71 23.05
N LYS A 20 18.78 1.68 22.59
CA LYS A 20 20.00 1.82 21.77
C LYS A 20 19.74 2.48 20.41
N TYR A 21 18.51 2.35 19.93
CA TYR A 21 18.05 2.92 18.66
C TYR A 21 16.78 3.74 18.92
N SER A 22 16.56 4.76 18.11
CA SER A 22 15.38 5.62 18.19
C SER A 22 14.73 5.81 16.82
N PHE A 23 13.45 6.15 16.81
CA PHE A 23 12.74 6.63 15.62
C PHE A 23 12.45 8.11 15.83
N ASN A 24 12.72 8.94 14.82
CA ASN A 24 12.29 10.33 14.89
C ASN A 24 10.75 10.42 14.75
N VAL A 25 10.18 11.55 15.18
CA VAL A 25 8.72 11.74 15.19
C VAL A 25 8.13 11.61 13.77
N ASP A 26 8.84 12.12 12.75
CA ASP A 26 8.40 12.04 11.36
C ASP A 26 8.33 10.58 10.86
N ALA A 27 9.31 9.74 11.21
CA ALA A 27 9.28 8.32 10.88
C ALA A 27 8.13 7.61 11.57
N ILE A 28 7.90 7.88 12.86
CA ILE A 28 6.79 7.29 13.62
C ILE A 28 5.47 7.65 12.95
N LYS A 29 5.23 8.95 12.74
CA LYS A 29 4.01 9.45 12.12
C LYS A 29 3.81 8.85 10.73
N TRP A 30 4.85 8.83 9.92
CA TRP A 30 4.76 8.26 8.58
C TRP A 30 4.40 6.77 8.63
N ILE A 31 5.08 5.97 9.47
CA ILE A 31 4.83 4.53 9.62
C ILE A 31 3.40 4.27 10.10
N THR A 32 2.93 4.98 11.12
CA THR A 32 1.58 4.76 11.67
C THR A 32 0.50 5.15 10.67
N THR A 33 0.66 6.27 9.94
CA THR A 33 -0.27 6.68 8.90
C THR A 33 -0.36 5.67 7.76
N ILE A 34 0.77 5.19 7.21
CA ILE A 34 0.72 4.19 6.11
C ILE A 34 0.21 2.82 6.56
N SER A 35 0.28 2.53 7.86
CA SER A 35 -0.17 1.27 8.43
C SER A 35 -1.69 1.18 8.54
N ARG A 36 -2.39 2.33 8.49
CA ARG A 36 -3.86 2.42 8.43
C ARG A 36 -4.58 1.53 9.44
N GLY A 37 -4.13 1.59 10.68
CA GLY A 37 -4.72 0.83 11.78
C GLY A 37 -4.28 -0.62 11.89
N HIS A 38 -3.37 -1.12 11.03
CA HIS A 38 -2.87 -2.49 11.06
C HIS A 38 -1.48 -2.59 11.72
N PRO A 39 -1.37 -3.19 12.94
CA PRO A 39 -0.10 -3.41 13.64
C PRO A 39 0.94 -4.19 12.84
N PHE A 40 0.48 -5.10 11.98
CA PHE A 40 1.34 -5.89 11.12
C PHE A 40 2.27 -4.99 10.28
N TYR A 41 1.75 -3.90 9.70
CA TYR A 41 2.56 -2.99 8.89
C TYR A 41 3.51 -2.13 9.73
N VAL A 42 3.10 -1.73 10.93
CA VAL A 42 4.00 -1.05 11.87
C VAL A 42 5.20 -1.95 12.19
N HIS A 43 4.96 -3.22 12.50
CA HIS A 43 6.02 -4.18 12.77
C HIS A 43 6.91 -4.43 11.56
N LEU A 44 6.30 -4.67 10.40
CA LEU A 44 7.02 -4.98 9.17
C LEU A 44 7.92 -3.80 8.77
N VAL A 45 7.36 -2.60 8.62
CA VAL A 45 8.11 -1.41 8.20
C VAL A 45 9.11 -1.02 9.29
N GLY A 46 8.70 -1.00 10.56
CA GLY A 46 9.57 -0.66 11.68
C GLY A 46 10.78 -1.58 11.79
N LYS A 47 10.59 -2.90 11.69
CA LYS A 47 11.70 -3.87 11.71
C LYS A 47 12.68 -3.63 10.57
N HIS A 48 12.18 -3.50 9.34
CA HIS A 48 13.04 -3.30 8.17
C HIS A 48 13.77 -1.94 8.21
N ALA A 49 13.09 -0.89 8.67
CA ALA A 49 13.69 0.43 8.85
C ALA A 49 14.80 0.42 9.90
N LEU A 50 14.60 -0.28 11.02
CA LEU A 50 15.62 -0.47 12.04
C LEU A 50 16.83 -1.26 11.51
N LEU A 51 16.60 -2.40 10.84
CA LEU A 51 17.67 -3.19 10.24
C LEU A 51 18.49 -2.39 9.22
N ARG A 52 17.81 -1.50 8.48
CA ARG A 52 18.46 -0.58 7.54
C ARG A 52 19.28 0.49 8.24
N ALA A 53 18.76 1.12 9.29
CA ALA A 53 19.54 2.06 10.09
C ALA A 53 20.81 1.38 10.65
N ILE A 54 20.68 0.15 11.16
CA ILE A 54 21.82 -0.64 11.65
C ILE A 54 22.86 -0.88 10.56
N SER A 55 22.44 -1.29 9.36
CA SER A 55 23.37 -1.54 8.25
C SER A 55 24.06 -0.26 7.76
N GLN A 56 23.39 0.89 7.87
CA GLN A 56 23.93 2.22 7.59
C GLN A 56 24.76 2.81 8.75
N LYS A 57 24.91 2.09 9.87
CA LYS A 57 25.57 2.56 11.10
C LYS A 57 24.93 3.81 11.71
N CYS A 58 23.61 3.95 11.54
CA CYS A 58 22.80 5.02 12.12
C CYS A 58 22.06 4.52 13.37
N HIS A 59 21.90 5.41 14.36
CA HIS A 59 21.17 5.13 15.60
C HIS A 59 19.73 5.67 15.61
N VAL A 60 19.38 6.47 14.60
CA VAL A 60 18.07 7.11 14.47
C VAL A 60 17.46 6.68 13.14
N VAL A 61 16.26 6.10 13.19
CA VAL A 61 15.44 5.85 12.01
C VAL A 61 14.71 7.14 11.65
N THR A 62 15.00 7.65 10.46
CA THR A 62 14.33 8.81 9.87
C THR A 62 13.20 8.38 8.94
N GLU A 63 12.31 9.30 8.58
CA GLU A 63 11.26 9.04 7.57
C GLU A 63 11.86 8.54 6.25
N VAL A 64 13.00 9.07 5.84
CA VAL A 64 13.72 8.63 4.63
C VAL A 64 14.10 7.15 4.73
N ILE A 65 14.70 6.73 5.85
CA ILE A 65 15.07 5.32 6.08
C ILE A 65 13.81 4.43 6.08
N ALA A 66 12.71 4.90 6.68
CA ALA A 66 11.45 4.16 6.70
C ALA A 66 10.84 3.98 5.30
N ARG A 67 10.87 5.02 4.47
CA ARG A 67 10.42 4.97 3.06
C ARG A 67 11.26 4.01 2.24
N GLU A 68 12.59 4.08 2.38
CA GLU A 68 13.49 3.16 1.71
C GLU A 68 13.27 1.71 2.15
N ALA A 69 12.99 1.48 3.44
CA ALA A 69 12.67 0.16 3.96
C ALA A 69 11.37 -0.40 3.37
N LEU A 70 10.34 0.42 3.20
CA LEU A 70 9.10 0.01 2.53
C LEU A 70 9.35 -0.35 1.04
N ALA A 71 10.16 0.44 0.34
CA ALA A 71 10.55 0.11 -1.02
C ALA A 71 11.28 -1.24 -1.07
N ASP A 72 12.22 -1.47 -0.15
CA ASP A 72 12.90 -2.76 0.00
C ASP A 72 11.93 -3.90 0.28
N ILE A 73 10.94 -3.72 1.15
CA ILE A 73 9.91 -4.73 1.46
C ILE A 73 9.16 -5.12 0.18
N ALA A 74 8.72 -4.14 -0.60
CA ALA A 74 7.99 -4.35 -1.85
C ALA A 74 8.84 -5.10 -2.87
N PHE A 75 10.10 -4.69 -3.08
CA PHE A 75 10.95 -5.26 -4.12
C PHE A 75 11.66 -6.56 -3.72
N LYS A 76 11.89 -6.80 -2.42
CA LYS A 76 12.58 -8.00 -1.90
C LYS A 76 11.61 -9.07 -1.38
N GLY A 77 10.30 -8.89 -1.54
CA GLY A 77 9.29 -9.90 -1.24
C GLY A 77 9.10 -10.19 0.25
N SER A 78 9.33 -9.21 1.13
CA SER A 78 9.21 -9.39 2.59
C SER A 78 7.77 -9.47 3.10
N ALA A 79 6.79 -9.22 2.22
CA ALA A 79 5.36 -9.48 2.42
C ALA A 79 4.85 -10.43 1.32
N PRO A 80 5.20 -11.73 1.35
CA PRO A 80 5.04 -12.62 0.20
C PRO A 80 3.57 -12.80 -0.22
N ILE A 81 2.64 -12.87 0.74
CA ILE A 81 1.21 -13.03 0.47
C ILE A 81 0.65 -11.79 -0.21
N GLN A 82 0.88 -10.61 0.37
CA GLN A 82 0.35 -9.36 -0.15
C GLN A 82 1.02 -8.96 -1.47
N GLU A 83 2.33 -9.19 -1.62
CA GLU A 83 3.02 -8.94 -2.88
C GLU A 83 2.56 -9.89 -3.98
N ALA A 84 2.29 -11.17 -3.68
CA ALA A 84 1.72 -12.10 -4.65
C ALA A 84 0.32 -11.66 -5.10
N ALA A 85 -0.54 -11.27 -4.15
CA ALA A 85 -1.86 -10.72 -4.46
C ALA A 85 -1.75 -9.43 -5.30
N TYR A 86 -0.82 -8.55 -4.95
CA TYR A 86 -0.59 -7.29 -5.66
C TYR A 86 -0.16 -7.54 -7.10
N LYS A 87 0.85 -8.39 -7.30
CA LYS A 87 1.33 -8.77 -8.63
C LYS A 87 0.26 -9.44 -9.47
N LYS A 88 -0.58 -10.30 -8.88
CA LYS A 88 -1.71 -10.91 -9.56
C LYS A 88 -2.75 -9.86 -9.98
N ALA A 89 -3.09 -8.92 -9.10
CA ALA A 89 -4.05 -7.87 -9.37
C ALA A 89 -3.56 -6.89 -10.45
N VAL A 90 -2.29 -6.49 -10.39
CA VAL A 90 -1.71 -5.50 -11.29
C VAL A 90 -1.28 -6.09 -12.63
N GLY A 91 -0.69 -7.29 -12.65
CA GLY A 91 -0.10 -7.87 -13.86
C GLY A 91 0.90 -6.88 -14.49
N HIS A 92 0.79 -6.68 -15.81
CA HIS A 92 1.63 -5.75 -16.60
C HIS A 92 0.98 -4.38 -16.86
N SER A 93 -0.15 -4.06 -16.23
CA SER A 93 -0.93 -2.85 -16.54
C SER A 93 -0.65 -1.73 -15.54
N TYR A 94 -0.09 -0.62 -16.04
CA TYR A 94 0.04 0.62 -15.26
C TYR A 94 -1.34 1.20 -14.91
N ILE A 95 -2.29 1.15 -15.84
CA ILE A 95 -3.64 1.67 -15.62
C ILE A 95 -4.32 0.94 -14.45
N ARG A 96 -4.21 -0.40 -14.43
CA ARG A 96 -4.76 -1.24 -13.36
C ARG A 96 -4.06 -0.97 -12.02
N GLU A 97 -2.74 -0.79 -12.02
CA GLU A 97 -2.00 -0.38 -10.83
C GLU A 97 -2.51 0.96 -10.30
N HIS A 98 -2.63 1.96 -11.17
CA HIS A 98 -3.07 3.29 -10.81
C HIS A 98 -4.48 3.27 -10.22
N ILE A 99 -5.42 2.58 -10.86
CA ILE A 99 -6.78 2.39 -10.36
C ILE A 99 -6.77 1.71 -9.00
N LEU A 100 -6.07 0.56 -8.86
CA LEU A 100 -5.98 -0.16 -7.59
C LEU A 100 -5.47 0.75 -6.46
N LYS A 101 -4.43 1.54 -6.73
CA LYS A 101 -3.84 2.46 -5.75
C LYS A 101 -4.77 3.62 -5.41
N LYS A 102 -5.53 4.15 -6.37
CA LYS A 102 -6.52 5.21 -6.13
C LYS A 102 -7.68 4.71 -5.29
N PHE A 103 -8.16 3.49 -5.54
CA PHE A 103 -9.14 2.82 -4.69
C PHE A 103 -8.59 2.57 -3.28
N ALA A 104 -7.36 2.04 -3.19
CA ALA A 104 -6.71 1.80 -1.92
C ALA A 104 -6.55 3.10 -1.13
N GLY A 105 -6.25 4.21 -1.80
CA GLY A 105 -6.08 5.55 -1.22
C GLY A 105 -7.27 6.10 -0.44
N ILE A 106 -8.48 5.57 -0.63
CA ILE A 106 -9.70 6.07 0.00
C ILE A 106 -9.89 5.43 1.38
N ASP A 107 -10.10 6.26 2.40
CA ASP A 107 -10.17 5.80 3.80
C ASP A 107 -11.54 5.22 4.22
N THR A 108 -12.51 5.14 3.30
CA THR A 108 -13.81 4.49 3.53
C THR A 108 -13.77 3.00 3.17
N GLU A 109 -14.61 2.19 3.82
CA GLU A 109 -14.73 0.76 3.54
C GLU A 109 -15.33 0.53 2.15
N GLU A 110 -16.50 1.12 1.89
CA GLU A 110 -17.11 1.18 0.57
C GLU A 110 -16.66 2.43 -0.20
N VAL A 111 -16.28 2.24 -1.46
CA VAL A 111 -15.83 3.27 -2.38
C VAL A 111 -16.90 3.55 -3.43
N TYR A 112 -17.43 4.78 -3.44
CA TYR A 112 -18.34 5.24 -4.48
C TYR A 112 -17.58 5.60 -5.76
N THR A 113 -17.96 5.02 -6.89
CA THR A 113 -17.14 5.05 -8.10
C THR A 113 -17.37 6.21 -9.05
N THR A 114 -18.50 6.93 -8.96
CA THR A 114 -18.89 7.90 -10.02
C THR A 114 -17.88 9.04 -10.17
N ASN A 115 -17.56 9.74 -9.07
CA ASN A 115 -16.59 10.82 -9.13
C ASN A 115 -15.16 10.28 -9.29
N LEU A 116 -14.87 9.16 -8.62
CA LEU A 116 -13.57 8.51 -8.68
C LEU A 116 -13.17 8.12 -10.11
N TYR A 117 -14.11 7.59 -10.91
CA TYR A 117 -13.81 7.20 -12.29
C TYR A 117 -13.47 8.40 -13.17
N ALA A 118 -14.21 9.51 -13.01
CA ALA A 118 -13.93 10.74 -13.75
C ALA A 118 -12.54 11.30 -13.41
N ASP A 119 -12.19 11.31 -12.12
CA ASP A 119 -10.89 11.80 -11.66
C ASP A 119 -9.74 10.92 -12.16
N ILE A 120 -9.88 9.59 -12.05
CA ILE A 120 -8.85 8.66 -12.55
C ILE A 120 -8.69 8.77 -14.07
N ALA A 121 -9.80 8.84 -14.81
CA ALA A 121 -9.76 8.97 -16.26
C ALA A 121 -9.02 10.23 -16.71
N LYS A 122 -9.26 11.35 -16.01
CA LYS A 122 -8.55 12.61 -16.24
C LYS A 122 -7.06 12.50 -15.95
N GLU A 123 -6.67 11.84 -14.86
CA GLU A 123 -5.26 11.62 -14.50
C GLU A 123 -4.52 10.76 -15.53
N LEU A 124 -5.19 9.75 -16.06
CA LEU A 124 -4.63 8.80 -17.02
C LEU A 124 -4.75 9.24 -18.49
N GLY A 125 -5.57 10.25 -18.78
CA GLY A 125 -5.83 10.71 -20.14
C GLY A 125 -6.60 9.68 -21.00
N ILE A 126 -7.48 8.89 -20.38
CA ILE A 126 -8.28 7.84 -21.05
C ILE A 126 -9.79 8.10 -20.89
N ASP A 127 -10.59 7.34 -21.63
CA ASP A 127 -12.06 7.44 -21.53
C ASP A 127 -12.56 6.95 -20.16
N PRO A 128 -13.45 7.71 -19.46
CA PRO A 128 -14.05 7.27 -18.20
C PRO A 128 -14.74 5.90 -18.26
N SER A 129 -15.29 5.50 -19.41
CA SER A 129 -15.94 4.19 -19.56
C SER A 129 -14.92 3.04 -19.44
N ALA A 130 -13.68 3.25 -19.86
CA ALA A 130 -12.61 2.26 -19.78
C ALA A 130 -12.26 1.89 -18.33
N ILE A 131 -12.40 2.83 -17.39
CA ILE A 131 -12.11 2.59 -15.96
C ILE A 131 -12.92 1.41 -15.41
N SER A 132 -14.19 1.32 -15.81
CA SER A 132 -15.07 0.25 -15.35
C SER A 132 -14.59 -1.15 -15.76
N VAL A 133 -13.90 -1.27 -16.89
CA VAL A 133 -13.31 -2.54 -17.38
C VAL A 133 -12.19 -2.98 -16.45
N TYR A 134 -11.25 -2.10 -16.13
CA TYR A 134 -10.14 -2.41 -15.22
C TYR A 134 -10.61 -2.67 -13.79
N VAL A 135 -11.64 -1.96 -13.31
CA VAL A 135 -12.26 -2.28 -12.01
C VAL A 135 -12.93 -3.65 -12.04
N GLY A 136 -13.61 -4.00 -13.13
CA GLY A 136 -14.14 -5.34 -13.35
C GLY A 136 -13.06 -6.43 -13.35
N GLN A 137 -11.88 -6.15 -13.93
CA GLN A 137 -10.72 -7.04 -13.87
C GLN A 137 -10.25 -7.23 -12.42
N LEU A 138 -10.05 -6.15 -11.66
CA LEU A 138 -9.66 -6.20 -10.25
C LEU A 138 -10.67 -6.96 -9.36
N ALA A 139 -11.95 -7.01 -9.78
CA ALA A 139 -13.00 -7.76 -9.10
C ALA A 139 -13.13 -9.23 -9.55
N SER A 140 -12.39 -9.65 -10.58
CA SER A 140 -12.47 -11.00 -11.15
C SER A 140 -11.39 -11.94 -10.60
N GLU A 141 -11.70 -13.23 -10.54
CA GLU A 141 -10.78 -14.28 -10.05
C GLU A 141 -9.47 -14.37 -10.84
N LYS A 142 -9.50 -14.03 -12.14
CA LYS A 142 -8.31 -13.96 -13.02
C LYS A 142 -7.23 -13.06 -12.41
N TYR A 143 -7.64 -11.92 -11.85
CA TYR A 143 -6.73 -10.94 -11.22
C TYR A 143 -6.82 -10.98 -9.68
N GLY A 144 -7.32 -12.08 -9.11
CA GLY A 144 -7.31 -12.33 -7.67
C GLY A 144 -8.50 -11.75 -6.90
N ALA A 145 -9.47 -11.15 -7.60
CA ALA A 145 -10.72 -10.65 -7.01
C ALA A 145 -10.51 -9.80 -5.75
N VAL A 146 -9.54 -8.88 -5.81
CA VAL A 146 -9.13 -8.04 -4.68
C VAL A 146 -10.17 -6.99 -4.33
N LEU A 147 -11.03 -6.65 -5.28
CA LEU A 147 -12.22 -5.84 -5.08
C LEU A 147 -13.48 -6.70 -5.16
N GLU A 148 -14.55 -6.25 -4.53
CA GLU A 148 -15.88 -6.79 -4.71
C GLU A 148 -16.91 -5.68 -4.84
N ARG A 149 -17.91 -5.88 -5.70
CA ARG A 149 -19.03 -4.95 -5.85
C ARG A 149 -20.05 -5.25 -4.76
N THR A 150 -20.29 -4.30 -3.87
CA THR A 150 -21.25 -4.46 -2.77
C THR A 150 -22.66 -4.08 -3.20
N ARG A 151 -22.79 -3.03 -4.01
CA ARG A 151 -24.05 -2.55 -4.60
C ARG A 151 -23.77 -1.71 -5.85
N ASP A 152 -24.80 -1.09 -6.42
CA ASP A 152 -24.62 -0.30 -7.63
C ASP A 152 -23.65 0.87 -7.41
N ARG A 153 -22.54 0.90 -8.16
CA ARG A 153 -21.46 1.91 -8.07
C ARG A 153 -20.68 1.94 -6.75
N TYR A 154 -20.76 0.89 -5.94
CA TYR A 154 -19.95 0.75 -4.73
C TYR A 154 -19.11 -0.52 -4.80
N TYR A 155 -17.84 -0.37 -4.44
CA TYR A 155 -16.88 -1.47 -4.33
C TYR A 155 -16.14 -1.39 -3.02
N GLN A 156 -15.68 -2.53 -2.51
CA GLN A 156 -14.80 -2.59 -1.35
C GLN A 156 -13.65 -3.56 -1.59
N PHE A 157 -12.60 -3.45 -0.77
CA PHE A 157 -11.53 -4.45 -0.74
C PHE A 157 -11.99 -5.65 0.08
N LYS A 158 -11.73 -6.86 -0.41
CA LYS A 158 -12.01 -8.09 0.35
C LYS A 158 -11.10 -8.27 1.56
N ASP A 159 -9.91 -7.67 1.51
CA ASP A 159 -8.90 -7.74 2.56
C ASP A 159 -8.39 -6.34 2.87
N SER A 160 -8.65 -5.87 4.10
CA SER A 160 -8.20 -4.57 4.60
C SER A 160 -6.69 -4.48 4.73
N LEU A 161 -6.02 -5.59 5.03
CA LEU A 161 -4.56 -5.68 5.07
C LEU A 161 -3.99 -5.47 3.67
N PHE A 162 -4.57 -6.14 2.66
CA PHE A 162 -4.20 -5.92 1.26
C PHE A 162 -4.47 -4.48 0.80
N LYS A 163 -5.59 -3.86 1.21
CA LYS A 163 -5.88 -2.45 0.93
C LYS A 163 -4.77 -1.53 1.47
N ALA A 164 -4.35 -1.73 2.72
CA ALA A 164 -3.26 -0.96 3.32
C ALA A 164 -1.94 -1.19 2.56
N TYR A 165 -1.64 -2.44 2.19
CA TYR A 165 -0.48 -2.75 1.35
C TYR A 165 -0.48 -1.98 0.03
N ALA A 166 -1.57 -2.10 -0.73
CA ALA A 166 -1.69 -1.54 -2.07
C ALA A 166 -1.54 -0.02 -2.07
N ALA A 167 -2.04 0.65 -1.02
CA ALA A 167 -1.84 2.09 -0.85
C ALA A 167 -0.39 2.45 -0.56
N ALA A 168 0.25 1.77 0.40
CA ALA A 168 1.59 2.10 0.86
C ALA A 168 2.68 1.75 -0.16
N ARG A 169 2.53 0.62 -0.87
CA ARG A 169 3.52 0.08 -1.80
C ARG A 169 3.86 1.09 -2.92
N PRO A 170 5.12 1.37 -3.24
CA PRO A 170 5.48 2.16 -4.43
C PRO A 170 4.90 1.57 -5.72
N TYR A 171 4.82 2.38 -6.79
CA TYR A 171 4.45 1.87 -8.12
C TYR A 171 5.54 0.93 -8.66
N GLU A 172 5.13 -0.18 -9.26
CA GLU A 172 5.99 -1.10 -10.02
C GLU A 172 6.08 -0.68 -11.47
N ARG A 173 4.93 -0.33 -12.03
CA ARG A 173 4.75 -0.09 -13.44
C ARG A 173 5.02 1.36 -13.76
N LYS A 174 5.47 1.57 -14.98
CA LYS A 174 5.65 2.89 -15.58
C LYS A 174 4.58 3.10 -16.63
N THR A 175 4.26 4.36 -16.89
CA THR A 175 3.35 4.76 -17.98
C THR A 175 3.79 4.26 -19.36
N SER A 176 5.08 3.95 -19.54
CA SER A 176 5.66 3.42 -20.77
C SER A 176 5.57 1.89 -20.90
N ASP A 177 5.17 1.18 -19.85
CA ASP A 177 5.09 -0.29 -19.88
C ASP A 177 3.97 -0.70 -20.83
N LYS A 178 4.28 -1.60 -21.78
CA LYS A 178 3.27 -2.13 -22.70
C LYS A 178 2.29 -3.00 -21.93
N GLU A 179 1.01 -2.69 -22.07
CA GLU A 179 -0.05 -3.59 -21.61
C GLU A 179 -0.13 -4.74 -22.62
N ASP A 180 0.47 -5.88 -22.30
CA ASP A 180 0.20 -7.09 -23.06
C ASP A 180 -1.19 -7.58 -22.66
N ASP A 181 -2.14 -7.46 -23.59
CA ASP A 181 -3.47 -8.07 -23.47
C ASP A 181 -3.30 -9.59 -23.41
N ALA A 182 -3.42 -10.16 -22.21
CA ALA A 182 -3.48 -11.59 -21.97
C ALA A 182 -4.91 -12.12 -21.96
#